data_AF-A0A7K0K260-F1
#
_entry.id   AF-A0A7K0K260-F1
#
_cell.length_a   1.000
_cell.length_b   1.000
_cell.length_c   1.000
_cell.angle_alpha   90.00
_cell.angle_beta   90.00
_cell.angle_gamma   90.00
#
_symmetry.space_group_name_H-M   'P 1'
#
loop_
_entity.id
_entity.type
_entity.pdbx_description
1 polymer ?
#
loop_
_entity_poly.entity_id
_entity_poly.type
_entity_poly.pdbx_seq_one_letter_code
_entity_poly.pdbx_strand_id
1 'polypeptide(L)'
;MDSTRSSTSVPITKTESTLTPQQTVTSSDLPRESANEVSPNPTPSAFLGSRQALALLETLPVKGRAPKTGYERSQFGQRWRDTDRNGCDTRNDILNRDLQDTSWKPRTRNCVVISGILPDPYSGKEIIFEKQNASKVQIDHVVALSNAWQTGAQQLPLDTREAFANDPLNLLAVNGALNQQKSDGDAATWLPPNKAFRCQYVSRQIAVKKKYGLWVTAAERRAMASVLSNCQTRKLP
;
A
#
# COMPACT_ATOMS: atom_id res chain seq x y z
N MET A 1 73.10 -12.57 -14.65
CA MET A 1 72.05 -12.97 -15.62
C MET A 1 71.27 -11.70 -15.93
N ASP A 2 71.86 -10.75 -16.67
CA ASP A 2 71.97 -10.70 -18.14
C ASP A 2 70.59 -10.48 -18.81
N SER A 3 70.23 -9.21 -19.02
CA SER A 3 70.03 -8.52 -20.33
C SER A 3 68.76 -8.96 -21.08
N THR A 4 67.81 -8.09 -21.44
CA THR A 4 67.91 -7.15 -22.58
C THR A 4 66.57 -6.42 -22.83
N ARG A 5 66.67 -5.16 -23.32
CA ARG A 5 65.86 -4.44 -24.36
C ARG A 5 64.32 -4.33 -24.25
N SER A 6 63.62 -3.36 -24.82
CA SER A 6 63.83 -2.01 -25.39
C SER A 6 62.44 -1.51 -25.84
N SER A 7 62.19 -0.19 -25.78
CA SER A 7 61.31 0.71 -26.58
C SER A 7 60.15 0.12 -27.42
N THR A 8 58.99 0.78 -27.60
CA THR A 8 58.80 2.00 -28.41
C THR A 8 57.34 2.49 -28.31
N SER A 9 57.15 3.81 -28.37
CA SER A 9 55.91 4.59 -28.51
C SER A 9 55.34 4.55 -29.95
N VAL A 10 54.04 4.87 -30.13
CA VAL A 10 53.48 5.82 -31.14
C VAL A 10 51.94 5.94 -30.94
N PRO A 11 51.36 7.15 -30.94
CA PRO A 11 49.92 7.42 -31.11
C PRO A 11 49.59 7.88 -32.55
N ILE A 12 48.44 7.47 -33.12
CA ILE A 12 47.94 7.96 -34.43
C ILE A 12 46.40 8.10 -34.32
N THR A 13 45.86 9.30 -34.14
CA THR A 13 45.39 10.30 -35.13
C THR A 13 43.98 10.03 -35.67
N LYS A 14 43.09 10.99 -35.35
CA LYS A 14 41.75 11.23 -35.90
C LYS A 14 41.77 11.30 -37.42
N THR A 15 40.73 10.78 -38.07
CA THR A 15 40.39 11.19 -39.43
C THR A 15 38.91 11.59 -39.44
N GLU A 16 38.69 12.91 -39.48
CA GLU A 16 37.47 13.53 -39.98
C GLU A 16 37.37 13.24 -41.49
N SER A 17 36.17 12.92 -41.97
CA SER A 17 35.87 12.98 -43.39
C SER A 17 34.56 13.72 -43.58
N THR A 18 34.71 14.95 -44.03
CA THR A 18 33.69 15.93 -44.35
C THR A 18 33.34 15.76 -45.83
N LEU A 19 32.09 15.41 -46.15
CA LEU A 19 31.54 15.58 -47.50
C LEU A 19 30.10 16.11 -47.41
N THR A 20 29.83 17.13 -48.21
CA THR A 20 28.55 17.84 -48.41
C THR A 20 28.57 18.31 -49.87
N PRO A 21 27.45 18.69 -50.51
CA PRO A 21 26.13 18.06 -50.63
C PRO A 21 25.76 17.79 -52.11
N GLN A 22 24.73 16.97 -52.36
CA GLN A 22 23.94 17.14 -53.59
C GLN A 22 22.47 16.77 -53.36
N GLN A 23 21.62 17.80 -53.49
CA GLN A 23 20.16 17.72 -53.62
C GLN A 23 19.82 16.96 -54.92
N THR A 24 18.64 16.35 -55.11
CA THR A 24 17.40 17.06 -55.45
C THR A 24 16.18 16.11 -55.43
N VAL A 25 15.01 16.69 -55.10
CA VAL A 25 13.60 16.34 -55.44
C VAL A 25 13.01 15.01 -54.92
N THR A 26 11.76 14.89 -54.42
CA THR A 26 10.58 15.76 -54.32
C THR A 26 9.54 15.08 -53.40
N SER A 27 8.69 15.90 -52.77
CA SER A 27 7.29 15.64 -52.34
C SER A 27 7.01 14.47 -51.39
N SER A 28 6.58 14.80 -50.17
CA SER A 28 5.17 15.06 -49.87
C SER A 28 4.97 15.30 -48.38
N ASP A 29 4.41 16.45 -48.03
CA ASP A 29 3.94 16.82 -46.70
C ASP A 29 2.93 15.81 -46.14
N LEU A 30 3.19 15.32 -44.93
CA LEU A 30 2.14 14.88 -44.00
C LEU A 30 2.51 15.36 -42.58
N PRO A 31 1.53 15.86 -41.78
CA PRO A 31 1.84 16.50 -40.51
C PRO A 31 2.39 15.50 -39.49
N ARG A 32 3.49 15.89 -38.84
CA ARG A 32 4.08 15.20 -37.68
C ARG A 32 3.16 15.38 -36.48
N GLU A 33 2.22 14.45 -36.31
CA GLU A 33 1.43 14.34 -35.10
C GLU A 33 2.39 13.95 -33.95
N SER A 34 2.60 14.89 -33.04
CA SER A 34 3.42 14.73 -31.86
C SER A 34 2.76 13.71 -30.95
N ALA A 35 3.15 12.43 -31.08
CA ALA A 35 2.84 11.41 -30.10
C ALA A 35 3.55 11.79 -28.78
N ASN A 36 2.83 12.49 -27.90
CA ASN A 36 3.11 12.48 -26.48
C ASN A 36 3.01 11.03 -26.03
N GLU A 37 4.14 10.33 -25.93
CA GLU A 37 4.25 9.08 -25.19
C GLU A 37 4.01 9.38 -23.71
N VAL A 38 2.72 9.43 -23.34
CA VAL A 38 2.33 9.24 -21.95
C VAL A 38 2.55 7.76 -21.66
N SER A 39 3.71 7.43 -21.09
CA SER A 39 3.92 6.14 -20.46
C SER A 39 2.85 5.94 -19.38
N PRO A 40 1.98 4.92 -19.47
CA PRO A 40 1.16 4.55 -18.34
C PRO A 40 2.07 3.74 -17.43
N ASN A 41 2.67 4.37 -16.42
CA ASN A 41 3.16 3.60 -15.28
C ASN A 41 1.92 2.97 -14.63
N PRO A 42 1.74 1.63 -14.65
CA PRO A 42 0.67 1.03 -13.90
C PRO A 42 1.16 0.98 -12.46
N THR A 43 0.71 1.89 -11.60
CA THR A 43 0.68 1.60 -10.17
C THR A 43 -0.63 0.86 -9.90
N PRO A 44 -0.63 -0.46 -9.65
CA PRO A 44 -1.83 -1.14 -9.23
C PRO A 44 -1.95 -0.95 -7.72
N SER A 45 -2.59 0.14 -7.29
CA SER A 45 -3.25 0.12 -5.99
C SER A 45 -4.73 -0.03 -6.28
N ALA A 46 -5.21 -1.26 -6.19
CA ALA A 46 -6.59 -1.66 -6.47
C ALA A 46 -7.54 -1.04 -5.43
N PHE A 47 -7.70 0.27 -5.46
CA PHE A 47 -8.73 0.97 -4.73
C PHE A 47 -10.03 0.82 -5.53
N LEU A 48 -11.01 0.16 -4.91
CA LEU A 48 -12.36 0.18 -5.42
C LEU A 48 -12.87 1.62 -5.38
N GLY A 49 -13.15 2.17 -6.56
CA GLY A 49 -13.87 3.45 -6.65
C GLY A 49 -15.20 3.36 -5.90
N SER A 50 -15.71 4.48 -5.37
CA SER A 50 -16.85 4.45 -4.44
C SER A 50 -18.09 3.73 -4.99
N ARG A 51 -18.35 3.80 -6.29
CA ARG A 51 -19.44 3.04 -6.94
C ARG A 51 -19.21 1.53 -6.89
N GLN A 52 -18.00 1.06 -7.18
CA GLN A 52 -17.64 -0.36 -7.10
C GLN A 52 -17.68 -0.86 -5.65
N ALA A 53 -17.21 -0.04 -4.70
CA ALA A 53 -17.27 -0.37 -3.28
C ALA A 53 -18.72 -0.49 -2.77
N LEU A 54 -19.62 0.39 -3.21
CA LEU A 54 -21.06 0.27 -2.91
C LEU A 54 -21.65 -1.01 -3.49
N ALA A 55 -21.39 -1.30 -4.76
CA ALA A 55 -21.86 -2.54 -5.38
C ALA A 55 -21.34 -3.78 -4.64
N LEU A 56 -20.08 -3.75 -4.17
CA LEU A 56 -19.51 -4.85 -3.40
C LEU A 56 -20.13 -4.98 -2.00
N LEU A 57 -20.42 -3.86 -1.34
CA LEU A 57 -21.09 -3.80 -0.05
C LEU A 57 -22.47 -4.47 -0.09
N GLU A 58 -23.21 -4.34 -1.20
CA GLU A 58 -24.50 -5.02 -1.41
C GLU A 58 -24.38 -6.55 -1.43
N THR A 59 -23.19 -7.09 -1.75
CA THR A 59 -22.94 -8.54 -1.78
C THR A 59 -22.47 -9.10 -0.44
N LEU A 60 -22.15 -8.26 0.55
CA LEU A 60 -21.69 -8.72 1.85
C LEU A 60 -22.89 -9.18 2.70
N PRO A 61 -22.81 -10.36 3.34
CA PRO A 61 -23.84 -10.76 4.29
C PRO A 61 -24.00 -9.73 5.40
N VAL A 62 -25.23 -9.54 5.87
CA VAL A 62 -25.53 -8.67 7.01
C VAL A 62 -25.99 -9.54 8.18
N LYS A 63 -25.25 -9.52 9.28
CA LYS A 63 -25.55 -10.30 10.50
C LYS A 63 -25.16 -9.52 11.76
N GLY A 64 -25.63 -9.97 12.92
CA GLY A 64 -25.13 -9.48 14.21
C GLY A 64 -23.66 -9.86 14.45
N ARG A 65 -23.04 -9.27 15.48
CA ARG A 65 -21.73 -9.72 15.95
C ARG A 65 -21.88 -11.08 16.63
N ALA A 66 -21.01 -12.03 16.29
CA ALA A 66 -20.82 -13.25 17.05
C ALA A 66 -20.14 -12.95 18.40
N PRO A 67 -20.20 -13.85 19.39
CA PRO A 67 -19.49 -13.68 20.65
C PRO A 67 -17.98 -13.50 20.45
N LYS A 68 -17.34 -12.72 21.32
CA LYS A 68 -15.88 -12.57 21.36
C LYS A 68 -15.16 -13.73 22.08
N THR A 69 -15.91 -14.68 22.62
CA THR A 69 -15.37 -15.84 23.35
C THR A 69 -14.33 -16.58 22.53
N GLY A 70 -13.20 -16.92 23.16
CA GLY A 70 -12.10 -17.63 22.51
C GLY A 70 -11.20 -16.77 21.60
N TYR A 71 -11.49 -15.47 21.46
CA TYR A 71 -10.62 -14.56 20.73
C TYR A 71 -9.32 -14.34 21.49
N GLU A 72 -8.21 -14.66 20.83
CA GLU A 72 -6.86 -14.24 21.22
C GLU A 72 -6.11 -13.80 19.96
N ARG A 73 -5.12 -12.90 20.09
CA ARG A 73 -4.34 -12.48 18.90
C ARG A 73 -3.56 -13.65 18.28
N SER A 74 -3.18 -14.64 19.07
CA SER A 74 -2.52 -15.88 18.60
C SER A 74 -3.41 -16.73 17.70
N GLN A 75 -4.73 -16.51 17.73
CA GLN A 75 -5.68 -17.12 16.80
C GLN A 75 -5.49 -16.64 15.36
N PHE A 76 -4.63 -15.65 15.11
CA PHE A 76 -4.31 -15.15 13.78
C PHE A 76 -2.90 -15.56 13.33
N GLY A 77 -2.34 -16.64 13.89
CA GLY A 77 -1.05 -17.18 13.50
C GLY A 77 0.12 -16.27 13.87
N GLN A 78 1.23 -16.45 13.15
CA GLN A 78 2.45 -15.67 13.34
C GLN A 78 2.22 -14.21 12.93
N ARG A 79 2.46 -13.32 13.89
CA ARG A 79 2.43 -11.87 13.65
C ARG A 79 3.65 -11.46 12.85
N TRP A 80 3.42 -10.64 11.81
CA TRP A 80 4.45 -10.13 10.90
C TRP A 80 5.20 -11.24 10.19
N ARG A 81 4.46 -12.24 9.71
CA ARG A 81 5.05 -13.30 8.91
C ARG A 81 5.57 -12.70 7.59
N ASP A 82 6.74 -13.13 7.17
CA ASP A 82 7.22 -12.86 5.81
C ASP A 82 6.37 -13.72 4.84
N THR A 83 5.33 -13.12 4.26
CA THR A 83 4.34 -13.87 3.46
C THR A 83 4.72 -13.95 1.98
N ASP A 84 5.48 -13.00 1.47
CA ASP A 84 5.98 -12.97 0.09
C ASP A 84 7.38 -13.58 -0.05
N ARG A 85 8.02 -13.93 1.08
CA ARG A 85 9.36 -14.55 1.18
C ARG A 85 10.46 -13.65 0.62
N ASN A 86 10.28 -12.34 0.74
CA ASN A 86 11.28 -11.36 0.31
C ASN A 86 12.42 -11.18 1.35
N GLY A 87 12.29 -11.78 2.54
CA GLY A 87 13.26 -11.74 3.63
C GLY A 87 12.99 -10.64 4.67
N CYS A 88 11.94 -9.85 4.50
CA CYS A 88 11.47 -8.82 5.41
C CYS A 88 10.20 -9.29 6.13
N ASP A 89 10.01 -8.88 7.38
CA ASP A 89 8.73 -9.13 8.05
C ASP A 89 7.65 -8.19 7.48
N THR A 90 6.38 -8.63 7.51
CA THR A 90 5.26 -7.83 6.98
C THR A 90 5.22 -6.42 7.60
N ARG A 91 5.65 -6.24 8.86
CA ARG A 91 5.65 -4.89 9.45
C ARG A 91 6.58 -3.96 8.68
N ASN A 92 7.78 -4.43 8.37
CA ASN A 92 8.76 -3.66 7.62
C ASN A 92 8.34 -3.49 6.16
N ASP A 93 7.65 -4.46 5.55
CA ASP A 93 7.06 -4.28 4.22
C ASP A 93 6.05 -3.13 4.20
N ILE A 94 5.18 -3.06 5.21
CA ILE A 94 4.21 -1.97 5.32
C ILE A 94 4.89 -0.62 5.61
N LEU A 95 5.91 -0.60 6.47
CA LEU A 95 6.69 0.63 6.71
C LEU A 95 7.41 1.09 5.43
N ASN A 96 8.02 0.18 4.68
CA ASN A 96 8.66 0.49 3.39
C ASN A 96 7.68 1.02 2.35
N ARG A 97 6.46 0.47 2.33
CA ARG A 97 5.40 0.90 1.41
C ARG A 97 4.84 2.28 1.76
N ASP A 98 4.64 2.55 3.06
CA ASP A 98 3.85 3.70 3.52
C ASP A 98 4.71 4.90 3.94
N LEU A 99 5.99 4.70 4.26
CA LEU A 99 6.90 5.79 4.61
C LEU A 99 7.59 6.36 3.38
N GLN A 100 7.84 7.67 3.43
CA GLN A 100 8.71 8.42 2.53
C GLN A 100 10.05 8.68 3.23
N ASP A 101 11.08 9.04 2.46
CA ASP A 101 12.42 9.38 2.98
C ASP A 101 12.98 8.36 3.98
N THR A 102 12.78 7.09 3.65
CA THR A 102 13.05 5.95 4.53
C THR A 102 14.56 5.72 4.69
N SER A 103 14.97 5.36 5.91
CA SER A 103 16.31 4.83 6.19
C SER A 103 16.24 3.45 6.80
N TRP A 104 17.25 2.63 6.52
CA TRP A 104 17.30 1.22 6.92
C TRP A 104 18.50 0.91 7.80
N LYS A 105 18.34 -0.10 8.67
CA LYS A 105 19.46 -0.68 9.40
C LYS A 105 20.47 -1.25 8.39
N PRO A 106 21.77 -0.91 8.50
CA PRO A 106 22.80 -1.49 7.64
C PRO A 106 22.79 -3.03 7.66
N ARG A 107 23.17 -3.63 6.53
CA ARG A 107 23.27 -5.10 6.37
C ARG A 107 21.92 -5.82 6.56
N THR A 108 20.81 -5.17 6.25
CA THR A 108 19.46 -5.79 6.27
C THR A 108 18.78 -5.84 4.90
N ARG A 109 19.50 -5.52 3.80
CA ARG A 109 18.95 -5.48 2.43
C ARG A 109 17.67 -4.64 2.34
N ASN A 110 17.70 -3.46 2.97
CA ASN A 110 16.55 -2.54 3.06
C ASN A 110 15.28 -3.15 3.70
N CYS A 111 15.41 -4.18 4.53
CA CYS A 111 14.28 -4.70 5.29
C CYS A 111 14.02 -3.87 6.54
N VAL A 112 14.99 -3.72 7.43
CA VAL A 112 14.68 -3.18 8.76
C VAL A 112 14.64 -1.66 8.72
N VAL A 113 13.44 -1.09 8.64
CA VAL A 113 13.23 0.37 8.65
C VAL A 113 13.57 0.94 10.03
N ILE A 114 14.38 2.00 10.05
CA ILE A 114 14.80 2.69 11.27
C ILE A 114 14.24 4.10 11.39
N SER A 115 13.96 4.77 10.26
CA SER A 115 13.29 6.07 10.22
C SER A 115 12.61 6.31 8.87
N GLY A 116 11.72 7.30 8.83
CA GLY A 116 11.05 7.79 7.62
C GLY A 116 9.96 8.80 7.97
N ILE A 117 9.29 9.34 6.97
CA ILE A 117 8.18 10.28 7.13
C ILE A 117 6.89 9.59 6.72
N LEU A 118 5.94 9.49 7.63
CA LEU A 118 4.61 8.95 7.35
C LEU A 118 3.66 10.08 6.96
N PRO A 119 3.20 10.17 5.71
CA PRO A 119 1.98 10.92 5.37
C PRO A 119 0.76 10.18 5.94
N ASP A 120 0.43 10.43 7.22
CA ASP A 120 -0.49 9.59 7.98
C ASP A 120 -1.93 9.72 7.45
N PRO A 121 -2.53 8.61 6.96
CA PRO A 121 -3.85 8.67 6.38
C PRO A 121 -4.93 8.97 7.42
N TYR A 122 -4.70 8.66 8.70
CA TYR A 122 -5.73 8.80 9.74
C TYR A 122 -5.88 10.23 10.26
N SER A 123 -4.77 10.92 10.49
CA SER A 123 -4.74 12.31 10.95
C SER A 123 -4.68 13.32 9.81
N GLY A 124 -4.17 12.92 8.63
CA GLY A 124 -3.89 13.83 7.51
C GLY A 124 -2.66 14.71 7.74
N LYS A 125 -1.78 14.32 8.67
CA LYS A 125 -0.53 15.02 9.00
C LYS A 125 0.67 14.16 8.68
N GLU A 126 1.83 14.78 8.50
CA GLU A 126 3.09 14.05 8.47
C GLU A 126 3.55 13.68 9.89
N ILE A 127 4.09 12.47 10.03
CA ILE A 127 4.64 11.96 11.29
C ILE A 127 6.03 11.42 11.02
N ILE A 128 7.03 11.96 11.72
CA ILE A 128 8.37 11.39 11.70
C ILE A 128 8.33 10.05 12.45
N PHE A 129 8.60 8.98 11.72
CA PHE A 129 8.83 7.66 12.28
C PHE A 129 10.30 7.53 12.68
N GLU A 130 10.51 7.07 13.90
CA GLU A 130 11.79 6.62 14.39
C GLU A 130 11.61 5.32 15.14
N LYS A 131 12.47 4.33 14.90
CA LYS A 131 12.34 3.01 15.52
C LYS A 131 12.41 3.04 17.05
N GLN A 132 13.20 3.95 17.63
CA GLN A 132 13.24 4.19 19.07
C GLN A 132 11.91 4.68 19.65
N ASN A 133 11.05 5.27 18.83
CA ASN A 133 9.73 5.76 19.20
C ASN A 133 8.64 5.12 18.32
N ALA A 134 8.75 3.80 18.13
CA ALA A 134 7.86 3.05 17.24
C ALA A 134 6.38 3.04 17.68
N SER A 135 6.04 3.56 18.86
CA SER A 135 4.64 3.73 19.30
C SER A 135 3.93 4.88 18.58
N LYS A 136 4.66 5.88 18.07
CA LYS A 136 4.09 6.99 17.27
C LYS A 136 3.47 6.52 15.96
N VAL A 137 4.07 5.51 15.32
CA VAL A 137 3.57 4.89 14.09
C VAL A 137 3.35 3.40 14.30
N GLN A 138 2.09 3.00 14.27
CA GLN A 138 1.68 1.60 14.40
C GLN A 138 1.25 1.06 13.05
N ILE A 139 1.30 -0.26 12.89
CA ILE A 139 0.66 -0.91 11.76
C ILE A 139 -0.74 -1.32 12.23
N ASP A 140 -1.76 -0.69 11.69
CA ASP A 140 -3.16 -0.99 11.97
C ASP A 140 -3.69 -2.08 11.04
N HIS A 141 -4.57 -2.92 11.60
CA HIS A 141 -5.48 -3.76 10.85
C HIS A 141 -6.76 -2.96 10.55
N VAL A 142 -6.90 -2.50 9.32
CA VAL A 142 -8.02 -1.64 8.87
C VAL A 142 -9.38 -2.28 9.19
N VAL A 143 -9.49 -3.61 9.05
CA VAL A 143 -10.48 -4.43 9.77
C VAL A 143 -9.77 -5.08 10.95
N ALA A 144 -10.07 -4.63 12.17
CA ALA A 144 -9.40 -5.10 13.38
C ALA A 144 -9.58 -6.61 13.60
N LEU A 145 -8.56 -7.30 14.13
CA LEU A 145 -8.60 -8.76 14.38
C LEU A 145 -9.80 -9.18 15.25
N SER A 146 -10.10 -8.42 16.32
CA SER A 146 -11.25 -8.66 17.20
C SER A 146 -12.59 -8.43 16.49
N ASN A 147 -12.68 -7.44 15.60
CA ASN A 147 -13.87 -7.22 14.77
C ASN A 147 -14.05 -8.38 13.78
N ALA A 148 -12.97 -8.79 13.11
CA ALA A 148 -12.99 -9.91 12.17
C ALA A 148 -13.43 -11.20 12.85
N TRP A 149 -12.94 -11.49 14.05
CA TRP A 149 -13.35 -12.66 14.85
C TRP A 149 -14.88 -12.73 15.01
N GLN A 150 -15.47 -11.61 15.47
CA GLN A 150 -16.91 -11.48 15.70
C GLN A 150 -17.72 -11.34 14.40
N THR A 151 -17.06 -11.19 13.24
CA THR A 151 -17.71 -11.04 11.94
C THR A 151 -17.31 -12.11 10.91
N GLY A 152 -16.80 -13.25 11.40
CA GLY A 152 -16.65 -14.49 10.62
C GLY A 152 -15.30 -15.17 10.71
N ALA A 153 -14.26 -14.46 11.14
CA ALA A 153 -12.91 -15.02 11.15
C ALA A 153 -12.77 -16.22 12.10
N GLN A 154 -13.61 -16.33 13.14
CA GLN A 154 -13.59 -17.50 14.04
C GLN A 154 -13.92 -18.83 13.35
N GLN A 155 -14.55 -18.79 12.17
CA GLN A 155 -14.90 -19.97 11.36
C GLN A 155 -13.83 -20.28 10.29
N LEU A 156 -12.83 -19.40 10.15
CA LEU A 156 -11.80 -19.55 9.13
C LEU A 156 -10.69 -20.50 9.60
N PRO A 157 -10.13 -21.32 8.69
CA PRO A 157 -8.90 -22.08 8.96
C PRO A 157 -7.79 -21.16 9.46
N LEU A 158 -6.88 -21.69 10.28
CA LEU A 158 -5.77 -20.93 10.86
C LEU A 158 -4.95 -20.20 9.79
N ASP A 159 -4.59 -20.88 8.70
CA ASP A 159 -3.80 -20.31 7.60
C ASP A 159 -4.51 -19.11 6.94
N THR A 160 -5.85 -19.15 6.85
CA THR A 160 -6.63 -18.03 6.32
C THR A 160 -6.67 -16.86 7.29
N ARG A 161 -6.74 -17.11 8.61
CA ARG A 161 -6.61 -16.06 9.63
C ARG A 161 -5.21 -15.45 9.64
N GLU A 162 -4.17 -16.26 9.48
CA GLU A 162 -2.79 -15.77 9.35
C GLU A 162 -2.60 -14.91 8.10
N ALA A 163 -3.16 -15.35 6.97
CA ALA A 163 -3.18 -14.54 5.75
C ALA A 163 -3.92 -13.21 5.98
N PHE A 164 -5.09 -13.21 6.64
CA PHE A 164 -5.82 -11.99 6.99
C PHE A 164 -5.00 -11.00 7.83
N ALA A 165 -4.23 -11.52 8.78
CA ALA A 165 -3.45 -10.70 9.70
C ALA A 165 -2.16 -10.13 9.08
N ASN A 166 -1.69 -10.71 7.97
CA ASN A 166 -0.47 -10.27 7.29
C ASN A 166 -0.74 -9.67 5.89
N ASP A 167 -2.00 -9.51 5.49
CA ASP A 167 -2.36 -8.97 4.17
C ASP A 167 -2.13 -7.46 4.06
N PRO A 168 -1.30 -6.96 3.13
CA PRO A 168 -1.13 -5.54 2.88
C PRO A 168 -2.41 -4.78 2.52
N LEU A 169 -3.46 -5.47 2.03
CA LEU A 169 -4.79 -4.87 1.85
C LEU A 169 -5.43 -4.51 3.20
N ASN A 170 -5.18 -5.28 4.25
CA ASN A 170 -5.71 -5.03 5.59
C ASN A 170 -4.76 -4.22 6.48
N LEU A 171 -3.54 -3.89 6.03
CA LEU A 171 -2.52 -3.23 6.84
C LEU A 171 -2.17 -1.82 6.35
N LEU A 172 -2.04 -0.88 7.28
CA LEU A 172 -1.57 0.50 7.05
C LEU A 172 -0.65 0.95 8.19
N ALA A 173 0.44 1.66 7.87
CA ALA A 173 1.16 2.47 8.84
C ALA A 173 0.34 3.72 9.17
N VAL A 174 0.08 3.96 10.46
CA VAL A 174 -0.81 5.03 10.93
C VAL A 174 -0.35 5.64 12.25
N ASN A 175 -0.88 6.81 12.59
CA ASN A 175 -0.73 7.42 13.90
C ASN A 175 -1.15 6.46 15.02
N GLY A 176 -0.24 6.18 15.95
CA GLY A 176 -0.45 5.20 17.01
C GLY A 176 -1.53 5.56 18.02
N ALA A 177 -1.74 6.84 18.33
CA ALA A 177 -2.80 7.26 19.25
C ALA A 177 -4.19 7.13 18.61
N LEU A 178 -4.32 7.46 17.32
CA LEU A 178 -5.57 7.24 16.57
C LEU A 178 -5.87 5.76 16.40
N ASN A 179 -4.85 4.92 16.19
CA ASN A 179 -5.03 3.47 16.16
C ASN A 179 -5.52 2.92 17.52
N GLN A 180 -4.98 3.43 18.63
CA GLN A 180 -5.46 3.07 19.97
C GLN A 180 -6.90 3.53 20.22
N GLN A 181 -7.26 4.75 19.75
CA GLN A 181 -8.63 5.25 19.82
C GLN A 181 -9.60 4.38 19.00
N LYS A 182 -9.18 3.92 17.81
CA LYS A 182 -9.96 3.01 16.97
C LYS A 182 -10.24 1.68 17.68
N SER A 183 -9.25 1.13 18.39
CA SER A 183 -9.36 -0.17 19.08
C SER A 183 -9.89 -1.27 18.13
N ASP A 184 -10.98 -1.96 18.49
CA ASP A 184 -11.68 -2.94 17.66
C ASP A 184 -12.96 -2.40 16.97
N GLY A 185 -13.05 -1.08 16.84
CA GLY A 185 -14.16 -0.40 16.20
C GLY A 185 -14.31 -0.73 14.70
N ASP A 186 -15.55 -0.89 14.27
CA ASP A 186 -15.94 -0.92 12.86
C ASP A 186 -16.28 0.49 12.34
N ALA A 187 -16.64 0.59 11.05
CA ALA A 187 -17.00 1.86 10.41
C ALA A 187 -18.17 2.61 11.06
N ALA A 188 -19.04 1.93 11.83
CA ALA A 188 -20.13 2.59 12.55
C ALA A 188 -19.66 3.21 13.87
N THR A 189 -18.63 2.65 14.49
CA THR A 189 -18.09 3.12 15.78
C THR A 189 -16.92 4.08 15.65
N TRP A 190 -16.11 3.94 14.60
CA TRP A 190 -14.93 4.79 14.41
C TRP A 190 -14.64 5.01 12.93
N LEU A 191 -14.37 6.26 12.58
CA LEU A 191 -13.86 6.67 11.26
C LEU A 191 -12.66 7.59 11.48
N PRO A 192 -11.66 7.55 10.59
CA PRO A 192 -10.51 8.45 10.68
C PRO A 192 -10.94 9.93 10.81
N PRO A 193 -10.29 10.73 11.68
CA PRO A 193 -10.52 12.16 11.75
C PRO A 193 -10.28 12.86 10.40
N ASN A 194 -9.30 12.40 9.62
CA ASN A 194 -9.08 12.85 8.26
C ASN A 194 -10.24 12.45 7.34
N LYS A 195 -11.17 13.39 7.11
CA LYS A 195 -12.35 13.17 6.28
C LYS A 195 -12.02 12.84 4.82
N ALA A 196 -10.91 13.34 4.30
CA ALA A 196 -10.50 13.07 2.90
C ALA A 196 -10.17 11.59 2.68
N PHE A 197 -9.69 10.89 3.71
CA PHE A 197 -9.31 9.48 3.63
C PHE A 197 -10.48 8.49 3.84
N ARG A 198 -11.62 8.94 4.37
CA ARG A 198 -12.72 8.03 4.79
C ARG A 198 -13.27 7.15 3.66
N CYS A 199 -13.30 7.68 2.43
CA CYS A 199 -13.72 6.92 1.25
C CYS A 199 -12.81 5.71 1.02
N GLN A 200 -11.49 5.95 1.02
CA GLN A 200 -10.49 4.90 0.83
C GLN A 200 -10.52 3.91 2.00
N TYR A 201 -10.63 4.41 3.23
CA TYR A 201 -10.77 3.58 4.43
C TYR A 201 -11.96 2.60 4.34
N VAL A 202 -13.15 3.09 4.01
CA VAL A 202 -14.36 2.27 3.89
C VAL A 202 -14.28 1.30 2.71
N SER A 203 -13.87 1.77 1.53
CA SER A 203 -13.67 0.89 0.36
C SER A 203 -12.71 -0.26 0.68
N ARG A 204 -11.63 0.03 1.42
CA ARG A 204 -10.64 -0.97 1.83
C ARG A 204 -11.23 -1.99 2.81
N GLN A 205 -11.99 -1.54 3.82
CA GLN A 205 -12.68 -2.46 4.73
C GLN A 205 -13.64 -3.41 3.99
N ILE A 206 -14.39 -2.90 3.00
CA ILE A 206 -15.30 -3.72 2.19
C ILE A 206 -14.51 -4.75 1.37
N ALA A 207 -13.41 -4.34 0.74
CA ALA A 207 -12.56 -5.24 -0.03
C ALA A 207 -11.96 -6.35 0.85
N VAL A 208 -11.47 -6.01 2.04
CA VAL A 208 -10.97 -6.99 3.03
C VAL A 208 -12.09 -7.95 3.43
N LYS A 209 -13.25 -7.43 3.86
CA LYS A 209 -14.36 -8.28 4.30
C LYS A 209 -14.83 -9.22 3.19
N LYS A 210 -14.90 -8.74 1.95
CA LYS A 210 -15.20 -9.58 0.79
C LYS A 210 -14.16 -10.69 0.60
N LYS A 211 -12.87 -10.33 0.56
CA LYS A 211 -11.77 -11.26 0.31
C LYS A 211 -11.75 -12.43 1.30
N TYR A 212 -12.08 -12.16 2.56
CA TYR A 212 -12.03 -13.15 3.64
C TYR A 212 -13.40 -13.70 4.04
N GLY A 213 -14.46 -13.45 3.26
CA GLY A 213 -15.80 -13.98 3.52
C GLY A 213 -16.42 -13.50 4.84
N LEU A 214 -16.02 -12.32 5.31
CA LEU A 214 -16.55 -11.71 6.54
C LEU A 214 -17.87 -10.98 6.25
N TRP A 215 -18.72 -10.88 7.27
CA TRP A 215 -19.95 -10.10 7.20
C TRP A 215 -19.81 -8.71 7.80
N VAL A 216 -20.83 -7.88 7.58
CA VAL A 216 -20.99 -6.57 8.21
C VAL A 216 -22.19 -6.58 9.14
N THR A 217 -22.17 -5.71 10.15
CA THR A 217 -23.38 -5.44 10.93
C THR A 217 -24.32 -4.50 10.17
N ALA A 218 -25.61 -4.48 10.53
CA ALA A 218 -26.56 -3.53 9.93
C ALA A 218 -26.16 -2.06 10.20
N ALA A 219 -25.55 -1.76 11.35
CA ALA A 219 -25.02 -0.43 11.65
C ALA A 219 -23.78 -0.12 10.79
N GLU A 220 -22.83 -1.05 10.70
CA GLU A 220 -21.62 -0.92 9.88
C GLU A 220 -21.98 -0.71 8.40
N ARG A 221 -22.88 -1.52 7.82
CA ARG A 221 -23.32 -1.36 6.43
C ARG A 221 -23.91 0.02 6.16
N ARG A 222 -24.77 0.52 7.05
CA ARG A 222 -25.35 1.87 6.92
C ARG A 222 -24.28 2.96 6.97
N ALA A 223 -23.32 2.84 7.90
CA ALA A 223 -22.22 3.79 8.02
C ALA A 223 -21.34 3.78 6.75
N MET A 224 -20.97 2.59 6.26
CA MET A 224 -20.19 2.44 5.03
C MET A 224 -20.90 3.04 3.82
N ALA A 225 -22.20 2.74 3.64
CA ALA A 225 -23.00 3.30 2.55
C ALA A 225 -23.08 4.83 2.62
N SER A 226 -23.31 5.39 3.81
CA SER A 226 -23.36 6.84 4.02
C SER A 226 -22.03 7.52 3.67
N VAL A 227 -20.90 6.94 4.09
CA VAL A 227 -19.58 7.47 3.72
C VAL A 227 -19.40 7.44 2.21
N LEU A 228 -19.65 6.31 1.56
CA LEU A 228 -19.43 6.14 0.12
C LEU A 228 -20.35 6.98 -0.77
N SER A 229 -21.57 7.26 -0.34
CA SER A 229 -22.47 8.19 -1.04
C SER A 229 -21.93 9.63 -1.05
N ASN A 230 -21.31 10.05 0.06
CA ASN A 230 -20.67 11.37 0.17
C ASN A 230 -19.34 11.48 -0.60
N CYS A 231 -18.76 10.36 -1.01
CA CYS A 231 -17.55 10.33 -1.83
C CYS A 231 -17.84 10.69 -3.29
N GLN A 232 -19.06 10.42 -3.77
CA GLN A 232 -19.45 10.70 -5.15
C GLN A 232 -19.78 12.17 -5.38
N THR A 233 -20.16 12.89 -4.33
CA THR A 233 -20.53 14.31 -4.38
C THR A 233 -19.34 15.26 -4.19
N ARG A 234 -18.21 14.76 -3.66
CA ARG A 234 -16.94 15.49 -3.68
C ARG A 234 -16.28 15.29 -5.03
N LYS A 235 -16.14 16.35 -5.83
CA LYS A 235 -15.14 16.37 -6.90
C LYS A 235 -13.80 16.01 -6.24
N LEU A 236 -13.25 14.87 -6.63
CA LEU A 236 -11.85 14.58 -6.35
C LEU A 236 -11.05 15.73 -6.99
N PRO A 237 -10.14 16.38 -6.25
CA PRO A 237 -9.26 17.38 -6.84
C PRO A 237 -8.43 16.77 -7.99
#